data_AF-A0A957LZN5-F1
#
_entry.id   AF-A0A957LZN5-F1
#
_cell.length_a   1.000
_cell.length_b   1.000
_cell.length_c   1.000
_cell.angle_alpha   90.00
_cell.angle_beta   90.00
_cell.angle_gamma   90.00
#
_symmetry.space_group_name_H-M   'P 1'
#
loop_
_entity.id
_entity.type
_entity.pdbx_description
1 polymer ?
#
loop_
_entity_poly.entity_id
_entity_poly.type
_entity_poly.pdbx_seq_one_letter_code
_entity_poly.pdbx_strand_id
1 'polypeptide(L)' 'MFNQFNKRDADAEPTNTWQENPDDIIMLVNRTAKNYILDLPTGRYRLDAGRSMRTLRSILDLPQVRALVEEGELELE' A
#
# COMPACT_ATOMS: atom_id res chain seq x y z
N MET A 1 -24.59 47.02 4.65
CA MET A 1 -24.77 46.23 5.89
C MET A 1 -25.57 44.99 5.55
N PHE A 2 -25.29 43.87 6.21
CA PHE A 2 -25.76 42.49 6.00
C PHE A 2 -24.85 41.57 5.16
N ASN A 3 -24.06 40.85 5.94
CA ASN A 3 -23.17 39.74 5.64
C ASN A 3 -23.99 38.44 5.64
N GLN A 4 -23.92 37.61 4.60
CA GLN A 4 -24.30 36.20 4.69
C GLN A 4 -23.31 35.36 3.87
N PHE A 5 -22.19 35.02 4.50
CA PHE A 5 -21.39 33.85 4.14
C PHE A 5 -22.28 32.62 4.36
N ASN A 6 -22.81 32.02 3.29
CA ASN A 6 -23.47 30.73 3.40
C ASN A 6 -22.38 29.64 3.34
N LYS A 7 -21.80 29.34 4.50
CA LYS A 7 -21.00 28.12 4.73
C LYS A 7 -21.94 26.91 4.69
N ARG A 8 -22.11 26.31 3.52
CA ARG A 8 -22.61 24.94 3.31
C ARG A 8 -21.91 24.55 2.01
N ASP A 9 -20.83 23.78 2.03
CA ASP A 9 -20.86 22.33 2.28
C ASP A 9 -19.49 21.84 2.79
N ALA A 10 -19.12 22.18 4.02
CA ALA A 10 -17.80 21.80 4.57
C ALA A 10 -17.73 20.37 5.13
N ASP A 11 -18.88 19.71 5.35
CA ASP A 11 -18.94 18.46 6.12
C ASP A 11 -19.76 17.38 5.39
N ALA A 12 -19.49 17.17 4.09
CA ALA A 12 -19.97 15.97 3.42
C ALA A 12 -19.18 14.78 3.98
N GLU A 13 -19.69 14.18 5.06
CA GLU A 13 -19.15 12.95 5.65
C GLU A 13 -18.90 11.92 4.54
N PRO A 14 -17.67 11.40 4.41
CA PRO A 14 -17.37 10.40 3.38
C PRO A 14 -18.27 9.18 3.59
N THR A 15 -19.17 8.93 2.64
CA THR A 15 -20.16 7.85 2.69
C THR A 15 -19.57 6.44 2.57
N ASN A 16 -18.24 6.31 2.55
CA ASN A 16 -17.55 5.02 2.55
C ASN A 16 -17.07 4.70 3.97
N THR A 17 -17.61 3.61 4.53
CA THR A 17 -17.21 3.07 5.85
C THR A 17 -15.77 2.52 5.86
N TRP A 18 -15.18 2.31 4.68
CA TRP A 18 -13.81 1.83 4.54
C TRP A 18 -12.87 3.01 4.24
N GLN A 19 -12.08 3.38 5.24
CA GLN A 19 -11.03 4.40 5.15
C GLN A 19 -9.72 3.75 5.58
N GLU A 20 -9.03 3.09 4.65
CA GLU A 20 -7.60 2.87 4.88
C GLU A 20 -6.88 4.20 4.79
N ASN A 21 -5.96 4.43 5.72
CA ASN A 21 -5.10 5.60 5.64
C ASN A 21 -4.29 5.47 4.34
N PRO A 22 -4.33 6.45 3.41
CA PRO A 22 -3.52 6.40 2.20
C PRO A 22 -2.02 6.19 2.49
N ASP A 23 -1.53 6.57 3.67
CA ASP A 23 -0.15 6.33 4.13
C ASP A 23 0.19 4.84 4.34
N ASP A 24 -0.82 3.98 4.42
CA ASP A 24 -0.67 2.52 4.56
C ASP A 24 -0.50 1.84 3.20
N ILE A 25 -0.78 2.53 2.09
CA ILE A 25 -0.56 2.00 0.75
C ILE A 25 0.90 2.24 0.35
N ILE A 26 1.61 1.17 0.05
CA ILE A 26 3.02 1.19 -0.35
C ILE A 26 3.22 0.50 -1.71
N MET A 27 4.35 0.78 -2.34
CA MET A 27 4.86 0.03 -3.48
C MET A 27 5.98 -0.90 -3.01
N LEU A 28 5.77 -2.21 -3.15
CA LEU A 28 6.82 -3.21 -2.95
C LEU A 28 7.53 -3.42 -4.29
N VAL A 29 8.82 -3.12 -4.34
CA VAL A 29 9.61 -3.08 -5.56
C VAL A 29 10.69 -4.17 -5.55
N ASN A 30 10.75 -4.96 -6.62
CA ASN A 30 11.85 -5.89 -6.87
C ASN A 30 12.88 -5.24 -7.80
N ARG A 31 14.02 -4.82 -7.25
CA ARG A 31 15.14 -4.28 -8.04
C ARG A 31 16.16 -5.33 -8.48
N THR A 32 16.01 -6.57 -8.05
CA THR A 32 16.93 -7.65 -8.43
C THR A 32 16.55 -8.27 -9.77
N ALA A 33 17.44 -9.10 -10.30
CA ALA A 33 17.19 -9.92 -11.47
C ALA A 33 16.46 -11.24 -11.16
N LYS A 34 16.10 -11.49 -9.89
CA LYS A 34 15.44 -12.72 -9.44
C LYS A 34 13.92 -12.57 -9.51
N ASN A 35 13.21 -13.67 -9.70
CA ASN A 35 11.76 -13.72 -9.54
C ASN A 35 11.44 -14.30 -8.17
N TYR A 36 10.47 -13.72 -7.47
CA TYR A 36 10.00 -14.22 -6.18
C TYR A 36 8.59 -14.77 -6.27
N ILE A 37 8.33 -15.85 -5.53
CA ILE A 37 6.98 -16.32 -5.25
C ILE A 37 6.68 -15.95 -3.79
N LEU A 38 5.72 -15.06 -3.60
CA LEU A 38 5.24 -14.64 -2.28
C LEU A 38 4.03 -15.51 -1.91
N ASP A 39 4.08 -16.16 -0.76
CA ASP A 39 2.94 -16.89 -0.20
C ASP A 39 2.07 -15.88 0.59
N LEU A 40 1.08 -15.28 -0.09
CA LEU A 40 0.16 -14.31 0.51
C LEU A 40 -1.09 -15.01 1.06
N PRO A 41 -1.83 -14.41 2.01
CA PRO A 41 -3.10 -14.94 2.49
C PRO A 41 -4.15 -15.15 1.38
N THR A 42 -4.06 -14.35 0.31
CA THR A 42 -4.92 -14.43 -0.88
C THR A 42 -4.46 -15.46 -1.91
N GLY A 43 -3.31 -16.11 -1.69
CA GLY A 43 -2.71 -17.09 -2.59
C GLY A 43 -1.28 -16.73 -2.97
N ARG A 44 -0.72 -17.51 -3.90
CA ARG A 44 0.64 -17.29 -4.40
C ARG A 44 0.68 -16.14 -5.40
N TYR A 45 1.57 -15.18 -5.14
CA TYR A 45 1.84 -14.06 -6.03
C TYR A 45 3.25 -14.15 -6.57
N ARG A 46 3.43 -13.93 -7.88
CA ARG A 46 4.77 -13.89 -8.50
C ARG A 46 5.18 -12.44 -8.73
N LEU A 47 6.26 -12.03 -8.06
CA LEU A 47 6.88 -10.73 -8.28
C LEU A 47 8.14 -10.91 -9.14
N ASP A 48 7.99 -10.58 -10.42
CA ASP A 48 9.07 -10.73 -11.40
C ASP A 48 10.19 -9.69 -11.24
N ALA A 49 11.36 -10.01 -11.78
CA ALA A 49 12.51 -9.12 -11.84
C ALA A 49 12.14 -7.75 -12.41
N GLY A 50 12.54 -6.68 -11.71
CA GLY A 50 12.27 -5.30 -12.11
C GLY A 50 10.79 -4.88 -12.03
N ARG A 51 9.91 -5.70 -11.44
CA ARG A 51 8.49 -5.37 -11.24
C ARG A 51 8.22 -4.84 -9.84
N SER A 52 7.09 -4.19 -9.71
CA SER A 52 6.57 -3.70 -8.44
C SER A 52 5.09 -4.03 -8.30
N MET A 53 4.62 -4.03 -7.06
CA MET A 53 3.20 -4.19 -6.75
C MET A 53 2.76 -3.15 -5.73
N ARG A 54 1.54 -2.64 -5.91
CA ARG A 54 0.88 -1.82 -4.90
C ARG A 54 0.21 -2.71 -3.87
N THR A 55 0.44 -2.45 -2.59
CA THR A 55 -0.10 -3.26 -1.50
C THR A 55 -0.18 -2.44 -0.22
N LEU A 56 -0.66 -3.08 0.85
CA LEU A 56 -0.73 -2.48 2.18
C LEU A 56 0.56 -2.73 2.94
N ARG A 57 0.91 -1.80 3.82
CA ARG A 57 2.09 -1.91 4.70
C ARG A 57 2.05 -3.15 5.59
N SER A 58 0.86 -3.66 5.90
CA SER A 58 0.64 -4.94 6.61
C SER A 58 1.23 -6.15 5.88
N ILE A 59 1.62 -6.03 4.61
CA ILE A 59 2.38 -7.08 3.92
C ILE A 59 3.72 -7.39 4.63
N LEU A 60 4.29 -6.43 5.37
CA LEU A 60 5.50 -6.61 6.17
C LEU A 60 5.30 -7.50 7.41
N ASP A 61 4.05 -7.78 7.79
CA ASP A 61 3.75 -8.75 8.84
C ASP A 61 4.02 -10.19 8.37
N LEU A 62 4.10 -10.41 7.05
CA LEU A 62 4.51 -11.69 6.47
C LEU A 62 6.03 -11.88 6.63
N PRO A 63 6.49 -12.91 7.35
CA PRO A 63 7.91 -13.10 7.63
C PRO A 63 8.78 -13.20 6.37
N GLN A 64 8.25 -13.81 5.31
CA GLN A 64 8.92 -13.91 4.02
C GLN A 64 9.21 -12.54 3.41
N VAL A 65 8.21 -11.66 3.37
CA VAL A 65 8.32 -10.33 2.76
C VAL A 65 9.25 -9.47 3.59
N ARG A 66 9.12 -9.50 4.91
CA ARG A 66 10.03 -8.80 5.82
C ARG A 66 11.48 -9.20 5.62
N ALA A 67 11.78 -10.50 5.56
CA ALA A 67 13.14 -10.99 5.35
C ALA A 67 13.73 -10.49 4.03
N LEU A 68 12.97 -10.54 2.93
CA LEU A 68 13.44 -10.04 1.63
C LEU A 68 13.71 -8.52 1.63
N VAL A 69 12.93 -7.75 2.40
CA VAL A 69 13.17 -6.31 2.57
C VAL A 69 14.39 -6.05 3.44
N GLU A 70 14.55 -6.78 4.55
CA GLU A 70 15.71 -6.67 5.46
C GLU A 70 17.02 -7.07 4.77
N GLU A 71 16.96 -8.05 3.86
CA GLU A 71 18.09 -8.48 3.02
C GLU A 71 18.38 -7.51 1.86
N GLY A 72 17.52 -6.51 1.63
CA GLY A 72 17.65 -5.56 0.53
C GLY A 72 17.31 -6.13 -0.85
N GLU A 73 16.67 -7.29 -0.91
CA GLU A 73 16.22 -7.93 -2.14
C GLU A 73 14.89 -7.30 -2.64
N LEU A 74 14.09 -6.75 -1.74
CA LEU A 74 12.91 -5.94 -2.05
C LEU A 74 12.98 -4.57 -1.35
N GLU A 75 12.37 -3.56 -1.97
CA GLU A 75 12.34 -2.18 -1.46
C GLU A 75 10.90 -1.67 -1.29
N LEU A 76 10.71 -0.69 -0.41
CA LEU A 76 9.43 -0.01 -0.17
C LEU A 76 9.51 1.41 -0.72
N GLU A 77 8.54 1.79 -1.56
CA GLU A 77 8.33 3.15 -2.11
C GLU A 77 6.95 3.72 -1.73
#